data_AF-A0A536ABK3-F1
#
_entry.id   AF-A0A536ABK3-F1
#
_cell.length_a   1.000
_cell.length_b   1.000
_cell.length_c   1.000
_cell.angle_alpha   90.00
_cell.angle_beta   90.00
_cell.angle_gamma   90.00
#
_symmetry.space_group_name_H-M   'P 1'
#
loop_
_entity.id
_entity.type
_entity.pdbx_description
1 polymer ?
#
loop_
_entity_poly.entity_id
_entity_poly.type
_entity_poly.pdbx_seq_one_letter_code
_entity_poly.pdbx_strand_id
1 'polypeptide(L)'
;MVTIMQRFQKMRSGRAKREDLAIQKTSEKRSSKVETSPIDIAPNDPIVAYFLSSPGATEIDKLHLDSPALRAIKLAGIKVVIPLISQGELVGLLNLGPRMSEQDYSTYDRTLLNDLATQAAPALRVAQLVREQRSQALERERIEQELRVARLIQKTLLPQELPSLPGWHLESYYQPARAVGGDFYDFLYFEDGRLGILIGDVTDKGVPAALVMATTRSILRSNAYGALSPGKVLEQTNNLLHPDIPPNMFVTCLYAILDPLSGQLQYANAGHDLPYWRHKGGLSELRATGMPLGLMPGMAYEEKEAILAPGDSVLLYSDGLVEAHNTKRDMFGFPRLMALLGEYKGNMPVIDLLLGQLAEFTGSEWEQEDDVTLVTLRRSESSGESEIITMSTPHIDEKPGDSDWRALTEMSIASEPGNERQAMEQVGQAVRALNLPERRLEKLKTAVAEATMNAMEHGNKYQPDKPVTIQVLVSQAALMVRIRDQGNGKPIAEPHTPDLEAKLAELQSPRGWGLFLIKNLVDDVHVISDEHHHTLELILYLEGDNHGSKKS
;
A
#
# COMPACT_ATOMS: atom_id res chain seq x y z
N MET A 1 17.26 7.71 41.36
CA MET A 1 17.94 8.46 40.28
C MET A 1 17.01 8.91 39.15
N VAL A 2 15.93 8.18 38.84
CA VAL A 2 15.00 8.53 37.75
C VAL A 2 14.15 9.79 38.02
N THR A 3 13.77 10.05 39.28
CA THR A 3 12.93 11.21 39.65
C THR A 3 13.66 12.57 39.62
N ILE A 4 15.00 12.56 39.75
CA ILE A 4 15.83 13.76 39.68
C ILE A 4 16.10 14.15 38.21
N MET A 5 16.28 13.15 37.33
CA MET A 5 16.46 13.38 35.89
C MET A 5 15.22 13.98 35.22
N GLN A 6 14.01 13.55 35.59
CA GLN A 6 12.77 14.11 35.04
C GLN A 6 12.50 15.55 35.50
N ARG A 7 12.90 15.93 36.73
CA ARG A 7 12.84 17.33 37.19
C ARG A 7 13.86 18.23 36.49
N PHE A 8 15.03 17.71 36.12
CA PHE A 8 16.04 18.45 35.35
C PHE A 8 15.65 18.65 33.87
N GLN A 9 14.99 17.69 33.23
CA GLN A 9 14.45 17.85 31.88
C GLN A 9 13.28 18.84 31.81
N LYS A 10 12.36 18.82 32.80
CA LYS A 10 11.27 19.80 32.89
C LYS A 10 11.81 21.22 33.15
N MET A 11 12.82 21.38 34.01
CA MET A 11 13.48 22.67 34.22
C MET A 11 14.26 23.17 33.00
N ARG A 12 14.93 22.30 32.23
CA ARG A 12 15.60 22.67 30.96
C ARG A 12 14.62 23.11 29.89
N SER A 13 13.49 22.41 29.72
CA SER A 13 12.46 22.79 28.74
C SER A 13 11.75 24.11 29.09
N GLY A 14 11.52 24.38 30.38
CA GLY A 14 10.93 25.63 30.87
C GLY A 14 11.90 26.82 30.84
N ARG A 15 13.21 26.57 30.97
CA ARG A 15 14.26 27.60 30.85
C ARG A 15 14.54 27.95 29.40
N ALA A 16 14.60 26.96 28.50
CA ALA A 16 14.70 27.18 27.05
C ALA A 16 13.48 27.95 26.50
N LYS A 17 12.25 27.57 26.87
CA LYS A 17 11.04 28.33 26.49
C LYS A 17 10.99 29.75 27.07
N ARG A 18 11.57 29.99 28.27
CA ARG A 18 11.66 31.33 28.87
C ARG A 18 12.79 32.17 28.28
N GLU A 19 13.89 31.55 27.85
CA GLU A 19 14.98 32.20 27.12
C GLU A 19 14.54 32.55 25.68
N ASP A 20 13.80 31.69 24.98
CA ASP A 20 13.21 31.99 23.66
C ASP A 20 12.16 33.11 23.75
N LEU A 21 11.28 33.09 24.76
CA LEU A 21 10.32 34.18 24.98
C LEU A 21 11.00 35.48 25.44
N ALA A 22 12.12 35.40 26.16
CA ALA A 22 12.90 36.56 26.55
C ALA A 22 13.68 37.12 25.35
N ILE A 23 14.23 36.29 24.48
CA ILE A 23 14.88 36.70 23.22
C ILE A 23 13.84 37.34 22.28
N GLN A 24 12.64 36.79 22.18
CA GLN A 24 11.51 37.41 21.44
C GLN A 24 11.06 38.74 22.07
N LYS A 25 10.87 38.82 23.39
CA LYS A 25 10.44 40.07 24.05
C LYS A 25 11.51 41.14 24.15
N THR A 26 12.80 40.77 24.08
CA THR A 26 13.92 41.73 24.04
C THR A 26 14.17 42.22 22.60
N SER A 27 13.87 41.38 21.60
CA SER A 27 13.82 41.73 20.17
C SER A 27 12.67 42.70 19.84
N GLU A 28 11.51 42.57 20.49
CA GLU A 28 10.33 43.42 20.26
C GLU A 28 10.44 44.84 20.83
N LYS A 29 11.42 45.14 21.70
CA LYS A 29 11.51 46.46 22.38
C LYS A 29 12.65 47.38 21.93
N ARG A 30 13.46 46.98 20.94
CA ARG A 30 14.47 47.87 20.31
C ARG A 30 14.70 47.49 18.84
N SER A 31 13.69 47.73 18.02
CA SER A 31 13.87 47.79 16.56
C SER A 31 12.62 48.43 16.00
N SER A 32 12.71 49.70 15.58
CA SER A 32 11.81 50.25 14.59
C SER A 32 12.02 49.44 13.30
N LYS A 33 11.31 48.31 13.18
CA LYS A 33 11.32 47.50 11.96
C LYS A 33 10.78 48.38 10.84
N VAL A 34 11.67 48.81 9.95
CA VAL A 34 11.29 49.24 8.61
C VAL A 34 10.68 48.00 7.96
N GLU A 35 9.37 48.00 7.72
CA GLU A 35 8.71 46.99 6.89
C GLU A 35 9.20 47.17 5.45
N THR A 36 10.35 46.59 5.10
CA THR A 36 10.74 46.46 3.70
C THR A 36 10.08 45.20 3.15
N SER A 37 9.16 45.37 2.20
CA SER A 37 8.65 44.26 1.40
C SER A 37 9.83 43.54 0.73
N PRO A 38 9.83 42.19 0.65
CA PRO A 38 10.88 41.46 -0.01
C PRO A 38 10.96 41.88 -1.48
N ILE A 39 12.15 42.31 -1.91
CA ILE A 39 12.41 42.70 -3.30
C ILE A 39 12.74 41.43 -4.06
N ASP A 40 11.84 41.02 -4.95
CA ASP A 40 12.07 39.88 -5.83
C ASP A 40 12.92 40.32 -7.04
N ILE A 41 13.95 39.54 -7.36
CA ILE A 41 14.91 39.82 -8.44
C ILE A 41 14.86 38.65 -9.41
N ALA A 42 14.37 38.90 -10.61
CA ALA A 42 14.34 37.88 -11.65
C ALA A 42 15.78 37.42 -11.98
N PRO A 43 16.02 36.13 -12.25
CA PRO A 43 17.37 35.62 -12.56
C PRO A 43 18.04 36.29 -13.77
N ASN A 44 17.24 36.81 -14.71
CA ASN A 44 17.67 37.52 -15.91
C ASN A 44 17.73 39.05 -15.74
N ASP A 45 17.50 39.58 -14.53
CA ASP A 45 17.58 41.02 -14.29
C ASP A 45 19.04 41.50 -14.47
N PRO A 46 19.29 42.58 -15.23
CA PRO A 46 20.63 43.11 -15.47
C PRO A 46 21.44 43.40 -14.21
N ILE A 47 20.79 43.67 -13.07
CA ILE A 47 21.48 43.94 -11.80
C ILE A 47 22.25 42.73 -11.28
N VAL A 48 21.81 41.51 -11.61
CA VAL A 48 22.48 40.27 -11.19
C VAL A 48 23.85 40.18 -11.87
N ALA A 49 23.91 40.39 -13.18
CA ALA A 49 25.17 40.40 -13.94
C ALA A 49 26.12 41.51 -13.47
N TYR A 50 25.58 42.68 -13.11
CA TYR A 50 26.37 43.76 -12.52
C TYR A 50 27.03 43.31 -11.22
N PHE A 51 26.27 42.76 -10.26
CA PHE A 51 26.83 42.34 -8.98
C PHE A 51 27.84 41.20 -9.09
N LEU A 52 27.65 40.28 -10.04
CA LEU A 52 28.62 39.22 -10.31
C LEU A 52 29.94 39.76 -10.90
N SER A 53 29.89 40.80 -11.74
CA SER A 53 31.09 41.40 -12.34
C SER A 53 31.80 42.42 -11.44
N SER A 54 31.07 43.05 -10.52
CA SER A 54 31.58 44.04 -9.57
C SER A 54 31.22 43.68 -8.12
N PRO A 55 31.84 42.64 -7.53
CA PRO A 55 31.54 42.16 -6.19
C PRO A 55 32.04 43.16 -5.14
N GLY A 56 31.16 44.06 -4.70
CA GLY A 56 31.50 45.09 -3.71
C GLY A 56 30.30 45.92 -3.26
N ALA A 57 30.49 46.64 -2.16
CA ALA A 57 29.49 47.57 -1.66
C ALA A 57 29.19 48.65 -2.71
N THR A 58 27.95 48.66 -3.19
CA THR A 58 27.48 49.51 -4.28
C THR A 58 26.54 50.58 -3.74
N GLU A 59 26.86 51.85 -4.01
CA GLU A 59 25.93 52.95 -3.76
C GLU A 59 24.84 52.97 -4.85
N ILE A 60 23.61 52.74 -4.44
CA ILE A 60 22.49 52.55 -5.37
C ILE A 60 22.14 53.83 -6.12
N ASP A 61 22.30 55.00 -5.50
CA ASP A 61 22.02 56.30 -6.14
C ASP A 61 22.99 56.59 -7.29
N LYS A 62 24.22 56.03 -7.25
CA LYS A 62 25.24 56.19 -8.29
C LYS A 62 25.13 55.16 -9.41
N LEU A 63 24.29 54.14 -9.24
CA LEU A 63 24.09 53.09 -10.26
C LEU A 63 23.03 53.54 -11.27
N HIS A 64 23.45 53.61 -12.53
CA HIS A 64 22.59 53.89 -13.69
C HIS A 64 22.48 52.63 -14.55
N LEU A 65 21.48 51.79 -14.23
CA LEU A 65 21.19 50.57 -14.96
C LEU A 65 19.67 50.48 -15.18
N ASP A 66 19.25 50.08 -16.37
CA ASP A 66 17.83 49.79 -16.62
C ASP A 66 17.50 48.41 -16.05
N SER A 67 17.05 48.40 -14.80
CA SER A 67 16.73 47.18 -14.05
C SER A 67 15.45 47.41 -13.24
N PRO A 68 14.42 46.56 -13.42
CA PRO A 68 13.24 46.54 -12.55
C PRO A 68 13.61 46.38 -11.06
N ALA A 69 14.54 45.47 -10.75
CA ALA A 69 15.02 45.27 -9.37
C ALA A 69 15.70 46.52 -8.80
N LEU A 70 16.55 47.21 -9.58
CA LEU A 70 17.21 48.44 -9.14
C LEU A 70 16.19 49.54 -8.82
N ARG A 71 15.12 49.67 -9.62
CA ARG A 71 14.03 50.62 -9.35
C ARG A 71 13.33 50.27 -8.03
N ALA A 72 13.04 49.00 -7.78
CA ALA A 72 12.45 48.55 -6.53
C ALA A 72 13.36 48.83 -5.32
N ILE A 73 14.67 48.58 -5.44
CA ILE A 73 15.68 48.89 -4.41
C ILE A 73 15.71 50.40 -4.09
N LYS A 74 15.68 51.25 -5.12
CA LYS A 74 15.62 52.71 -4.96
C LYS A 74 14.34 53.17 -4.26
N LEU A 75 13.19 52.63 -4.67
CA LEU A 75 11.89 52.95 -4.07
C LEU A 75 11.80 52.51 -2.60
N ALA A 76 12.48 51.42 -2.23
CA ALA A 76 12.58 50.95 -0.85
C ALA A 76 13.51 51.82 0.04
N GLY A 77 14.13 52.88 -0.50
CA GLY A 77 15.01 53.78 0.25
C GLY A 77 16.38 53.19 0.59
N ILE A 78 16.81 52.14 -0.11
CA ILE A 78 18.10 51.49 0.10
C ILE A 78 19.21 52.36 -0.52
N LYS A 79 20.24 52.66 0.28
CA LYS A 79 21.38 53.51 -0.11
C LYS A 79 22.60 52.71 -0.53
N VAL A 80 22.90 51.64 0.19
CA VAL A 80 24.05 50.76 -0.10
C VAL A 80 23.58 49.32 -0.19
N VAL A 81 24.06 48.60 -1.19
CA VAL A 81 23.84 47.16 -1.35
C VAL A 81 25.18 46.45 -1.39
N ILE A 82 25.32 45.38 -0.60
CA ILE A 82 26.46 44.48 -0.70
C ILE A 82 25.98 43.14 -1.24
N PRO A 83 26.47 42.68 -2.40
CA PRO A 83 26.11 41.38 -2.92
C PRO A 83 26.75 40.27 -2.09
N LEU A 84 25.95 39.29 -1.70
CA LEU A 84 26.42 38.04 -1.09
C LEU A 84 26.67 37.06 -2.23
N ILE A 85 27.94 36.77 -2.52
CA ILE A 85 28.32 35.90 -3.65
C ILE A 85 29.04 34.67 -3.09
N SER A 86 28.61 33.49 -3.53
CA SER A 86 29.24 32.22 -3.17
C SER A 86 29.40 31.37 -4.42
N GLN A 87 30.62 30.88 -4.67
CA GLN A 87 30.97 30.03 -5.82
C GLN A 87 30.53 30.61 -7.20
N GLY A 88 30.61 31.93 -7.37
CA GLY A 88 30.25 32.59 -8.63
C GLY A 88 28.75 32.84 -8.82
N GLU A 89 27.92 32.56 -7.81
CA GLU A 89 26.49 32.83 -7.82
C GLU A 89 26.10 33.86 -6.74
N LEU A 90 25.17 34.74 -7.08
CA LEU A 90 24.58 35.69 -6.16
C LEU A 90 23.56 34.98 -5.26
N VAL A 91 23.87 34.84 -3.97
CA VAL A 91 23.03 34.13 -2.98
C VAL A 91 22.06 35.04 -2.24
N GLY A 92 22.30 36.35 -2.30
CA GLY A 92 21.45 37.35 -1.69
C GLY A 92 22.08 38.74 -1.72
N LEU A 93 21.37 39.70 -1.15
CA LEU A 93 21.81 41.09 -1.02
C LEU A 93 21.71 41.53 0.43
N LEU A 94 22.74 42.21 0.92
CA LEU A 94 22.69 42.95 2.18
C LEU A 94 22.33 44.41 1.87
N ASN A 95 21.12 44.81 2.24
CA ASN A 95 20.57 46.12 1.93
C ASN A 95 20.67 47.06 3.13
N LEU A 96 21.21 48.25 2.92
CA LEU A 96 21.38 49.29 3.93
C LEU A 96 20.62 50.54 3.51
N GLY A 97 19.70 50.99 4.38
CA GLY A 97 19.01 52.26 4.23
C GLY A 97 19.89 53.47 4.57
N PRO A 98 19.31 54.66 4.74
CA PRO A 98 20.06 55.82 5.22
C PRO A 98 20.61 55.58 6.63
N ARG A 99 21.82 56.08 6.88
CA ARG A 99 22.46 55.98 8.20
C ARG A 99 21.72 56.86 9.20
N MET A 100 21.49 56.36 10.42
CA MET A 100 20.78 57.10 11.47
C MET A 100 21.49 58.38 11.91
N SER A 101 22.81 58.46 11.75
CA SER A 101 23.59 59.67 12.03
C SER A 101 23.53 60.72 10.91
N GLU A 102 22.73 60.46 9.86
CA GLU A 102 22.59 61.29 8.65
C GLU A 102 23.90 61.49 7.84
N GLN A 103 24.96 60.78 8.19
CA GLN A 103 26.23 60.77 7.45
C GLN A 103 26.25 59.66 6.41
N ASP A 104 27.05 59.83 5.36
CA ASP A 104 27.30 58.78 4.39
C ASP A 104 28.05 57.57 5.02
N TYR A 105 27.91 56.41 4.39
CA TYR A 105 28.72 55.24 4.70
C TYR A 105 30.16 55.46 4.26
N SER A 106 31.09 55.42 5.21
CA SER A 106 32.52 55.63 4.95
C SER A 106 33.12 54.47 4.15
N THR A 107 34.33 54.68 3.63
CA THR A 107 35.11 53.61 2.98
C THR A 107 35.37 52.45 3.94
N TYR A 108 35.65 52.75 5.21
CA TYR A 108 35.86 51.73 6.24
C TYR A 108 34.61 50.88 6.48
N ASP A 109 33.44 51.53 6.59
CA ASP A 109 32.16 50.82 6.77
C ASP A 109 31.91 49.82 5.64
N ARG A 110 32.17 50.25 4.40
CA ARG A 110 31.98 49.43 3.20
C ARG A 110 32.94 48.25 3.12
N THR A 111 34.22 48.45 3.44
CA THR A 111 35.20 47.36 3.47
C THR A 111 34.80 46.31 4.51
N LEU A 112 34.45 46.75 5.73
CA LEU A 112 34.00 45.85 6.78
C LEU A 112 32.76 45.05 6.36
N LEU A 113 31.76 45.71 5.76
CA LEU A 113 30.55 45.05 5.29
C LEU A 113 30.83 44.04 4.16
N ASN A 114 31.80 44.34 3.29
CA ASN A 114 32.22 43.44 2.22
C ASN A 114 32.94 42.18 2.76
N ASP A 115 33.77 42.35 3.79
CA ASP A 115 34.43 41.22 4.46
C ASP A 115 33.40 40.33 5.16
N LEU A 116 32.42 40.93 5.83
CA LEU A 116 31.30 40.21 6.45
C LEU A 116 30.45 39.49 5.39
N ALA A 117 30.16 40.13 4.26
CA ALA A 117 29.44 39.52 3.15
C ALA A 117 30.17 38.28 2.59
N THR A 118 31.49 38.38 2.44
CA THR A 118 32.34 37.28 1.95
C THR A 118 32.33 36.09 2.91
N GLN A 119 32.30 36.33 4.23
CA GLN A 119 32.20 35.27 5.24
C GLN A 119 30.77 34.70 5.37
N ALA A 120 29.75 35.55 5.23
CA ALA A 120 28.36 35.15 5.39
C ALA A 120 27.77 34.43 4.17
N ALA A 121 28.22 34.76 2.95
CA ALA A 121 27.66 34.22 1.71
C ALA A 121 27.73 32.68 1.61
N PRO A 122 28.85 31.99 1.93
CA PRO A 122 28.88 30.53 1.95
C PRO A 122 27.92 29.91 2.98
N ALA A 123 27.83 30.51 4.18
CA ALA A 123 26.91 30.03 5.21
C ALA A 123 25.44 30.18 4.79
N LEU A 124 25.10 31.29 4.13
CA LEU A 124 23.77 31.51 3.58
C LEU A 124 23.44 30.52 2.46
N ARG A 125 24.38 30.24 1.55
CA ARG A 125 24.21 29.23 0.49
C ARG A 125 23.89 27.86 1.09
N VAL A 126 24.69 27.42 2.06
CA VAL A 126 24.46 26.13 2.73
C VAL A 126 23.09 26.11 3.39
N ALA A 127 22.69 27.18 4.07
CA ALA A 127 21.37 27.28 4.70
C ALA A 127 20.21 27.21 3.67
N GLN A 128 20.36 27.84 2.50
CA GLN A 128 19.38 27.77 1.41
C GLN A 128 19.28 26.35 0.85
N LEU A 129 20.40 25.71 0.50
CA LEU A 129 20.43 24.34 -0.03
C LEU A 129 19.81 23.34 0.95
N VAL A 130 20.09 23.46 2.25
CA VAL A 130 19.48 22.61 3.28
C VAL A 130 17.97 22.82 3.35
N ARG A 131 17.48 24.06 3.21
CA ARG A 131 16.04 24.35 3.18
C ARG A 131 15.38 23.76 1.94
N GLU A 132 16.00 23.90 0.77
CA GLU A 132 15.51 23.34 -0.50
C GLU A 132 15.45 21.82 -0.44
N GLN A 133 16.53 21.16 -0.02
CA GLN A 133 16.57 19.70 0.15
C GLN A 133 15.52 19.22 1.14
N ARG A 134 15.33 19.93 2.27
CA ARG A 134 14.30 19.58 3.25
C ARG A 134 12.90 19.74 2.66
N SER A 135 12.64 20.80 1.90
CA SER A 135 11.35 21.01 1.24
C SER A 135 11.08 19.90 0.21
N GLN A 136 12.08 19.52 -0.59
CA GLN A 136 11.96 18.43 -1.55
C GLN A 136 11.76 17.08 -0.87
N ALA A 137 12.44 16.84 0.25
CA ALA A 137 12.26 15.61 1.04
C ALA A 137 10.84 15.50 1.61
N LEU A 138 10.31 16.60 2.16
CA LEU A 138 8.93 16.64 2.68
C LEU A 138 7.90 16.41 1.58
N GLU A 139 8.10 16.98 0.39
CA GLU A 139 7.20 16.77 -0.75
C GLU A 139 7.24 15.32 -1.24
N ARG A 140 8.44 14.73 -1.33
CA ARG A 140 8.58 13.30 -1.67
C ARG A 140 7.92 12.39 -0.64
N GLU A 141 8.13 12.65 0.65
CA GLU A 141 7.51 11.89 1.74
C GLU A 141 5.98 11.97 1.67
N ARG A 142 5.44 13.15 1.37
CA ARG A 142 4.00 13.34 1.14
C ARG A 142 3.49 12.50 -0.03
N ILE A 143 4.13 12.59 -1.20
CA ILE A 143 3.75 11.81 -2.39
C ILE A 143 3.84 10.30 -2.11
N GLU A 144 4.90 9.85 -1.44
CA GLU A 144 5.04 8.44 -1.04
C GLU A 144 3.92 8.00 -0.09
N GLN A 145 3.47 8.88 0.81
CA GLN A 145 2.34 8.59 1.69
C GLN A 145 1.02 8.48 0.91
N GLU A 146 0.76 9.41 -0.02
CA GLU A 146 -0.42 9.34 -0.90
C GLU A 146 -0.41 8.06 -1.76
N LEU A 147 0.75 7.69 -2.33
CA LEU A 147 0.93 6.44 -3.09
C LEU A 147 0.80 5.17 -2.23
N ARG A 148 1.15 5.22 -0.94
CA ARG A 148 0.93 4.11 -0.01
C ARG A 148 -0.56 3.89 0.25
N VAL A 149 -1.33 4.97 0.38
CA VAL A 149 -2.79 4.89 0.54
C VAL A 149 -3.43 4.33 -0.74
N ALA A 150 -3.02 4.83 -1.91
CA ALA A 150 -3.51 4.32 -3.20
C ALA A 150 -3.23 2.81 -3.36
N ARG A 151 -2.03 2.35 -2.95
CA ARG A 151 -1.67 0.92 -2.90
C ARG A 151 -2.62 0.10 -2.03
N LEU A 152 -2.92 0.60 -0.84
CA LEU A 152 -3.81 -0.09 0.07
C LEU A 152 -5.22 -0.23 -0.51
N ILE A 153 -5.75 0.85 -1.11
CA ILE A 153 -7.07 0.84 -1.76
C ILE A 153 -7.09 -0.10 -2.95
N GLN A 154 -6.10 -0.05 -3.84
CA GLN A 154 -6.04 -0.99 -4.97
C GLN A 154 -5.96 -2.44 -4.48
N LYS A 155 -5.17 -2.70 -3.45
CA LYS A 155 -5.08 -4.04 -2.87
C LYS A 155 -6.44 -4.52 -2.37
N THR A 156 -7.26 -3.69 -1.74
CA THR A 156 -8.60 -4.09 -1.28
C THR A 156 -9.61 -4.26 -2.41
N LEU A 157 -9.37 -3.65 -3.58
CA LEU A 157 -10.18 -3.88 -4.78
C LEU A 157 -9.91 -5.24 -5.41
N LEU A 158 -8.68 -5.76 -5.36
CA LEU A 158 -8.37 -7.08 -5.89
C LEU A 158 -8.86 -8.21 -4.96
N PRO A 159 -9.09 -9.43 -5.48
CA PRO A 159 -9.47 -10.58 -4.65
C PRO A 159 -8.49 -10.81 -3.49
N GLN A 160 -9.02 -10.86 -2.26
CA GLN A 160 -8.21 -11.19 -1.07
C GLN A 160 -8.06 -12.69 -0.87
N GLU A 161 -9.05 -13.44 -1.36
CA GLU A 161 -9.14 -14.89 -1.26
C GLU A 161 -9.49 -15.46 -2.62
N LEU A 162 -8.94 -16.64 -2.89
CA LEU A 162 -9.25 -17.39 -4.09
C LEU A 162 -10.52 -18.21 -3.90
N PRO A 163 -11.34 -18.37 -4.95
CA PRO A 163 -12.49 -19.24 -4.89
C PRO A 163 -12.13 -20.67 -4.49
N SER A 164 -12.85 -21.23 -3.52
CA SER A 164 -12.82 -22.66 -3.23
C SER A 164 -13.93 -23.35 -4.03
N LEU A 165 -13.53 -24.25 -4.94
CA LEU A 165 -14.43 -25.03 -5.80
C LEU A 165 -14.05 -26.51 -5.71
N PRO A 166 -14.99 -27.43 -5.37
CA PRO A 166 -14.69 -28.86 -5.30
C PRO A 166 -14.16 -29.40 -6.63
N GLY A 167 -13.00 -30.07 -6.59
CA GLY A 167 -12.36 -30.62 -7.79
C GLY A 167 -11.66 -29.59 -8.67
N TRP A 168 -11.41 -28.37 -8.16
CA TRP A 168 -10.67 -27.32 -8.84
C TRP A 168 -9.59 -26.71 -7.95
N HIS A 169 -8.45 -26.42 -8.55
CA HIS A 169 -7.35 -25.69 -7.93
C HIS A 169 -7.17 -24.36 -8.68
N LEU A 170 -7.25 -23.26 -7.93
CA LEU A 170 -7.03 -21.92 -8.45
C LEU A 170 -5.78 -21.35 -7.80
N GLU A 171 -4.99 -20.62 -8.58
CA GLU A 171 -3.86 -19.84 -8.09
C GLU A 171 -3.84 -18.50 -8.80
N SER A 172 -3.35 -17.46 -8.12
CA SER A 172 -3.15 -16.15 -8.73
C SER A 172 -1.87 -15.50 -8.23
N TYR A 173 -1.26 -14.69 -9.08
CA TYR A 173 -0.16 -13.81 -8.75
C TYR A 173 -0.43 -12.43 -9.35
N TYR A 174 -0.14 -11.40 -8.59
CA TYR A 174 -0.22 -10.01 -9.03
C TYR A 174 0.93 -9.23 -8.43
N GLN A 175 1.69 -8.55 -9.29
CA GLN A 175 2.77 -7.67 -8.90
C GLN A 175 2.73 -6.42 -9.79
N PRO A 176 2.46 -5.22 -9.23
CA PRO A 176 2.52 -4.00 -10.01
C PRO A 176 3.97 -3.57 -10.26
N ALA A 177 4.23 -2.95 -11.42
CA ALA A 177 5.51 -2.35 -11.80
C ALA A 177 5.76 -1.01 -11.09
N ARG A 178 4.69 -0.30 -10.77
CA ARG A 178 4.73 0.98 -10.05
C ARG A 178 4.09 0.85 -8.68
N ALA A 179 3.88 1.99 -8.01
CA ALA A 179 3.13 2.00 -6.77
C ALA A 179 1.76 1.33 -6.95
N VAL A 180 1.02 1.68 -7.99
CA VAL A 180 -0.25 1.06 -8.35
C VAL A 180 -0.25 0.68 -9.83
N GLY A 181 -0.97 -0.38 -10.16
CA GLY A 181 -1.03 -0.96 -11.50
C GLY A 181 -2.33 -0.68 -12.28
N GLY A 182 -2.30 -0.90 -13.60
CA GLY A 182 -3.46 -0.96 -14.48
C GLY A 182 -4.09 -2.36 -14.52
N ASP A 183 -3.29 -3.39 -14.27
CA ASP A 183 -3.70 -4.79 -14.23
C ASP A 183 -4.74 -5.10 -13.14
N PHE A 184 -5.66 -6.00 -13.46
CA PHE A 184 -6.63 -6.54 -12.52
C PHE A 184 -7.11 -7.94 -12.87
N TYR A 185 -7.57 -8.64 -11.83
CA TYR A 185 -8.32 -9.88 -11.98
C TYR A 185 -9.44 -9.90 -10.94
N ASP A 186 -10.48 -10.70 -11.19
CA ASP A 186 -11.59 -10.87 -10.26
C ASP A 186 -12.25 -12.24 -10.40
N PHE A 187 -12.95 -12.63 -9.33
CA PHE A 187 -13.74 -13.86 -9.29
C PHE A 187 -15.16 -13.55 -8.81
N LEU A 188 -16.16 -14.03 -9.56
CA LEU A 188 -17.57 -13.71 -9.35
C LEU A 188 -18.36 -15.00 -9.14
N TYR A 189 -18.86 -15.21 -7.92
CA TYR A 189 -19.74 -16.33 -7.62
C TYR A 189 -21.16 -16.04 -8.09
N PHE A 190 -21.72 -16.97 -8.85
CA PHE A 190 -23.12 -16.97 -9.23
C PHE A 190 -23.94 -17.86 -8.31
N GLU A 191 -25.23 -17.53 -8.14
CA GLU A 191 -26.15 -18.29 -7.28
C GLU A 191 -26.35 -19.74 -7.76
N ASP A 192 -26.16 -20.00 -9.05
CA ASP A 192 -26.26 -21.31 -9.68
C ASP A 192 -24.97 -22.16 -9.55
N GLY A 193 -23.96 -21.65 -8.83
CA GLY A 193 -22.69 -22.33 -8.60
C GLY A 193 -21.65 -22.12 -9.70
N ARG A 194 -21.96 -21.36 -10.75
CA ARG A 194 -20.95 -20.96 -11.75
C ARG A 194 -19.96 -19.95 -11.16
N LEU A 195 -18.78 -19.88 -11.76
CA LEU A 195 -17.73 -18.94 -11.41
C LEU A 195 -17.38 -18.05 -12.60
N GLY A 196 -17.58 -16.74 -12.47
CA GLY A 196 -17.00 -15.75 -13.36
C GLY A 196 -15.53 -15.54 -13.04
N ILE A 197 -14.68 -15.54 -14.06
CA ILE A 197 -13.24 -15.29 -13.99
C ILE A 197 -12.94 -14.12 -14.91
N LEU A 198 -12.28 -13.11 -14.37
CA LEU A 198 -11.96 -11.87 -15.05
C LEU A 198 -10.46 -11.62 -14.96
N ILE A 199 -9.85 -11.23 -16.07
CA ILE A 199 -8.52 -10.61 -16.11
C ILE A 199 -8.58 -9.43 -17.07
N GLY A 200 -7.83 -8.38 -16.79
CA GLY A 200 -7.70 -7.26 -17.71
C GLY A 200 -6.52 -6.39 -17.36
N ASP A 201 -6.15 -5.57 -18.33
CA ASP A 201 -5.05 -4.63 -18.25
C ASP A 201 -5.48 -3.29 -18.86
N VAL A 202 -5.11 -2.21 -18.20
CA VAL A 202 -5.36 -0.85 -18.64
C VAL A 202 -4.07 -0.30 -19.20
N THR A 203 -4.13 0.28 -20.39
CA THR A 203 -2.99 1.01 -20.97
C THR A 203 -2.42 2.07 -20.04
N ASP A 204 -1.11 2.27 -20.11
CA ASP A 204 -0.33 3.08 -19.18
C ASP A 204 -0.28 2.49 -17.76
N LYS A 205 0.38 3.20 -16.84
CA LYS A 205 0.73 2.69 -15.50
C LYS A 205 0.51 3.75 -14.45
N GLY A 206 0.49 3.33 -13.19
CA GLY A 206 0.36 4.26 -12.06
C GLY A 206 -1.08 4.72 -11.83
N VAL A 207 -1.23 5.90 -11.23
CA VAL A 207 -2.52 6.34 -10.67
C VAL A 207 -3.65 6.44 -11.71
N PRO A 208 -3.45 7.02 -12.92
CA PRO A 208 -4.52 7.07 -13.93
C PRO A 208 -5.03 5.69 -14.35
N ALA A 209 -4.10 4.75 -14.61
CA ALA A 209 -4.44 3.38 -15.00
C ALA A 209 -5.21 2.67 -13.88
N ALA A 210 -4.78 2.84 -12.62
CA ALA A 210 -5.45 2.25 -11.46
C ALA A 210 -6.90 2.76 -11.27
N LEU A 211 -7.20 4.01 -11.62
CA LEU A 211 -8.56 4.57 -11.54
C LEU A 211 -9.47 4.00 -12.63
N VAL A 212 -8.96 3.88 -13.86
CA VAL A 212 -9.68 3.25 -14.97
C VAL A 212 -9.91 1.77 -14.69
N MET A 213 -8.91 1.08 -14.12
CA MET A 213 -9.02 -0.31 -13.66
C MET A 213 -10.16 -0.47 -12.65
N ALA A 214 -10.18 0.36 -11.60
CA ALA A 214 -11.20 0.29 -10.55
C ALA A 214 -12.62 0.52 -11.11
N THR A 215 -12.74 1.46 -12.04
CA THR A 215 -14.01 1.78 -12.72
C THR A 215 -14.46 0.62 -13.61
N THR A 216 -13.56 0.09 -14.42
CA THR A 216 -13.84 -1.03 -15.34
C THR A 216 -14.24 -2.28 -14.58
N ARG A 217 -13.50 -2.64 -13.53
CA ARG A 217 -13.85 -3.76 -12.65
C ARG A 217 -15.23 -3.59 -12.03
N SER A 218 -15.56 -2.39 -11.55
CA SER A 218 -16.85 -2.12 -10.92
C SER A 218 -18.02 -2.25 -11.91
N ILE A 219 -17.87 -1.72 -13.12
CA ILE A 219 -18.86 -1.85 -14.19
C ILE A 219 -19.04 -3.32 -14.59
N LEU A 220 -17.94 -4.05 -14.80
CA LEU A 220 -17.96 -5.48 -15.13
C LEU A 220 -18.69 -6.31 -14.08
N ARG A 221 -18.34 -6.12 -12.81
CA ARG A 221 -19.03 -6.77 -11.69
C ARG A 221 -20.52 -6.50 -11.71
N SER A 222 -20.92 -5.24 -11.91
CA SER A 222 -22.33 -4.84 -11.96
C SER A 222 -23.08 -5.53 -13.10
N ASN A 223 -22.49 -5.60 -14.30
CA ASN A 223 -23.11 -6.22 -15.47
C ASN A 223 -23.15 -7.75 -15.36
N ALA A 224 -22.17 -8.36 -14.70
CA ALA A 224 -22.10 -9.80 -14.51
C ALA A 224 -23.26 -10.35 -13.67
N TYR A 225 -23.75 -9.62 -12.65
CA TYR A 225 -24.86 -10.07 -11.79
C TYR A 225 -26.14 -10.46 -12.55
N GLY A 226 -26.34 -9.97 -13.78
CA GLY A 226 -27.46 -10.38 -14.64
C GLY A 226 -27.35 -11.78 -15.25
N ALA A 227 -26.30 -12.55 -14.91
CA ALA A 227 -25.99 -13.87 -15.49
C ALA A 227 -25.92 -13.85 -17.03
N LEU A 228 -25.50 -12.71 -17.58
CA LEU A 228 -25.34 -12.50 -19.02
C LEU A 228 -24.16 -13.32 -19.55
N SER A 229 -24.19 -13.62 -20.85
CA SER A 229 -23.07 -14.29 -21.52
C SER A 229 -21.82 -13.40 -21.53
N PRO A 230 -20.61 -13.97 -21.61
CA PRO A 230 -19.38 -13.19 -21.44
C PRO A 230 -19.24 -12.02 -22.42
N GLY A 231 -19.60 -12.22 -23.69
CA GLY A 231 -19.53 -11.18 -24.72
C GLY A 231 -20.56 -10.06 -24.49
N LYS A 232 -21.74 -10.38 -23.94
CA LYS A 232 -22.73 -9.38 -23.53
C LYS A 232 -22.28 -8.55 -22.34
N VAL A 233 -21.60 -9.16 -21.36
CA VAL A 233 -21.00 -8.43 -20.25
C VAL A 233 -19.93 -7.45 -20.74
N LEU A 234 -19.06 -7.88 -21.65
CA LEU A 234 -18.03 -7.02 -22.25
C LEU A 234 -18.65 -5.89 -23.11
N GLU A 235 -19.68 -6.18 -23.91
CA GLU A 235 -20.40 -5.18 -24.72
C GLU A 235 -21.02 -4.07 -23.85
N GLN A 236 -21.75 -4.46 -22.80
CA GLN A 236 -22.36 -3.49 -21.89
C GLN A 236 -21.31 -2.68 -21.12
N THR A 237 -20.23 -3.35 -20.71
CA THR A 237 -19.11 -2.68 -20.03
C THR A 237 -18.46 -1.66 -20.95
N ASN A 238 -18.16 -2.02 -22.19
CA ASN A 238 -17.57 -1.10 -23.17
C ASN A 238 -18.44 0.14 -23.38
N ASN A 239 -19.76 -0.04 -23.52
CA ASN A 239 -20.68 1.07 -23.75
C ASN A 239 -20.81 2.02 -22.55
N LEU A 240 -20.63 1.52 -21.33
CA LEU A 240 -20.61 2.33 -20.12
C LEU A 240 -19.24 2.98 -19.87
N LEU A 241 -18.15 2.30 -20.23
CA LEU A 241 -16.79 2.79 -20.02
C LEU A 241 -16.37 3.85 -21.04
N HIS A 242 -16.72 3.67 -22.32
CA HIS A 242 -16.28 4.53 -23.42
C HIS A 242 -16.52 6.04 -23.21
N PRO A 243 -17.67 6.51 -22.66
CA PRO A 243 -17.89 7.93 -22.43
C PRO A 243 -16.96 8.56 -21.37
N ASP A 244 -16.50 7.77 -20.40
CA ASP A 244 -15.79 8.25 -19.21
C ASP A 244 -14.29 7.91 -19.21
N ILE A 245 -13.85 7.05 -20.13
CA ILE A 245 -12.43 6.68 -20.24
C ILE A 245 -11.60 7.88 -20.76
N PRO A 246 -10.42 8.17 -20.16
CA PRO A 246 -9.56 9.24 -20.65
C PRO A 246 -9.12 9.04 -22.10
N PRO A 247 -8.89 10.12 -22.86
CA PRO A 247 -8.40 10.01 -24.24
C PRO A 247 -7.09 9.21 -24.31
N ASN A 248 -6.97 8.35 -25.33
CA ASN A 248 -5.84 7.46 -25.57
C ASN A 248 -5.65 6.32 -24.56
N MET A 249 -6.58 6.12 -23.63
CA MET A 249 -6.58 4.93 -22.77
C MET A 249 -7.59 3.89 -23.28
N PHE A 250 -7.27 2.62 -23.10
CA PHE A 250 -8.18 1.50 -23.33
C PHE A 250 -7.91 0.37 -22.33
N VAL A 251 -8.82 -0.59 -22.27
CA VAL A 251 -8.69 -1.74 -21.38
C VAL A 251 -8.77 -3.03 -22.17
N THR A 252 -7.70 -3.81 -22.15
CA THR A 252 -7.75 -5.19 -22.63
C THR A 252 -8.39 -6.05 -21.54
N CYS A 253 -9.27 -6.97 -21.91
CA CYS A 253 -9.97 -7.76 -20.91
C CYS A 253 -10.41 -9.12 -21.45
N LEU A 254 -10.24 -10.17 -20.65
CA LEU A 254 -10.87 -11.46 -20.89
C LEU A 254 -11.82 -11.78 -19.74
N TYR A 255 -13.04 -12.15 -20.12
CA TYR A 255 -14.05 -12.58 -19.18
C TYR A 255 -14.54 -13.98 -19.53
N ALA A 256 -14.56 -14.85 -18.53
CA ALA A 256 -14.98 -16.24 -18.66
C ALA A 256 -15.98 -16.62 -17.56
N ILE A 257 -16.85 -17.56 -17.87
CA ILE A 257 -17.79 -18.18 -16.93
C ILE A 257 -17.55 -19.68 -16.97
N LEU A 258 -17.15 -20.22 -15.83
CA LEU A 258 -16.94 -21.65 -15.59
C LEU A 258 -18.18 -22.25 -14.93
N ASP A 259 -18.70 -23.33 -15.51
CA ASP A 259 -19.51 -24.30 -14.79
C ASP A 259 -18.59 -25.36 -14.17
N PRO A 260 -18.42 -25.38 -12.83
CA PRO A 260 -17.50 -26.29 -12.17
C PRO A 260 -17.92 -27.77 -12.28
N LEU A 261 -19.21 -28.04 -12.48
CA LEU A 261 -19.74 -29.41 -12.54
C LEU A 261 -19.42 -30.06 -13.89
N SER A 262 -19.77 -29.38 -14.98
CA SER A 262 -19.49 -29.90 -16.33
C SER A 262 -18.03 -29.67 -16.74
N GLY A 263 -17.39 -28.60 -16.24
CA GLY A 263 -16.13 -28.07 -16.74
C GLY A 263 -16.28 -27.24 -18.00
N GLN A 264 -17.50 -26.87 -18.38
CA GLN A 264 -17.74 -25.93 -19.48
C GLN A 264 -17.23 -24.55 -19.09
N LEU A 265 -16.33 -24.01 -19.91
CA LEU A 265 -15.80 -22.66 -19.80
C LEU A 265 -16.28 -21.86 -21.01
N GLN A 266 -17.19 -20.92 -20.80
CA GLN A 266 -17.60 -19.95 -21.81
C GLN A 266 -16.76 -18.69 -21.63
N TYR A 267 -16.26 -18.09 -22.70
CA TYR A 267 -15.37 -16.94 -22.60
C TYR A 267 -15.50 -15.99 -23.79
N ALA A 268 -15.17 -14.73 -23.56
CA ALA A 268 -15.05 -13.70 -24.57
C ALA A 268 -13.80 -12.86 -24.29
N ASN A 269 -13.20 -12.33 -25.36
CA ASN A 269 -11.94 -11.59 -25.26
C ASN A 269 -12.08 -10.21 -25.92
N ALA A 270 -11.82 -9.16 -25.14
CA ALA A 270 -11.70 -7.77 -25.54
C ALA A 270 -10.23 -7.38 -25.72
N GLY A 271 -9.54 -8.03 -26.67
CA GLY A 271 -8.17 -7.68 -27.06
C GLY A 271 -7.07 -7.98 -26.03
N HIS A 272 -7.36 -8.81 -25.02
CA HIS A 272 -6.39 -9.31 -24.07
C HIS A 272 -5.59 -10.50 -24.63
N ASP A 273 -4.47 -10.82 -23.99
CA ASP A 273 -3.66 -11.97 -24.36
C ASP A 273 -4.44 -13.28 -24.26
N LEU A 274 -4.13 -14.20 -25.19
CA LEU A 274 -4.86 -15.46 -25.33
C LEU A 274 -4.50 -16.40 -24.18
N PRO A 275 -5.48 -16.93 -23.42
CA PRO A 275 -5.20 -17.91 -22.39
C PRO A 275 -4.65 -19.20 -22.99
N TYR A 276 -3.71 -19.82 -22.29
CA TYR A 276 -3.20 -21.14 -22.66
C TYR A 276 -3.95 -22.24 -21.92
N TRP A 277 -4.52 -23.18 -22.66
CA TRP A 277 -5.19 -24.37 -22.17
C TRP A 277 -4.29 -25.59 -22.37
N ARG A 278 -3.82 -26.18 -21.28
CA ARG A 278 -3.15 -27.48 -21.26
C ARG A 278 -4.16 -28.59 -21.08
N HIS A 279 -4.15 -29.54 -21.99
CA HIS A 279 -5.00 -30.72 -22.01
C HIS A 279 -4.19 -31.96 -22.39
N LYS A 280 -4.81 -33.15 -22.37
CA LYS A 280 -4.16 -34.42 -22.73
C LYS A 280 -3.51 -34.43 -24.13
N GLY A 281 -3.98 -33.58 -25.04
CA GLY A 281 -3.47 -33.45 -26.41
C GLY A 281 -2.30 -32.47 -26.57
N GLY A 282 -1.89 -31.80 -25.49
CA GLY A 282 -0.84 -30.79 -25.51
C GLY A 282 -1.31 -29.42 -25.00
N LEU A 283 -0.76 -28.36 -25.60
CA LEU A 283 -1.06 -26.97 -25.27
C LEU A 283 -1.80 -26.32 -26.43
N SER A 284 -2.94 -25.70 -26.14
CA SER A 284 -3.77 -24.94 -27.09
C SER A 284 -4.04 -23.53 -26.56
N GLU A 285 -4.40 -22.61 -27.44
CA GLU A 285 -4.86 -21.27 -27.05
C GLU A 285 -6.39 -21.20 -27.04
N LEU A 286 -6.96 -20.57 -26.01
CA LEU A 286 -8.39 -20.24 -25.96
C LEU A 286 -8.66 -18.96 -26.76
N ARG A 287 -8.72 -19.11 -28.08
CA ARG A 287 -8.80 -17.98 -29.01
C ARG A 287 -10.21 -17.44 -29.18
N ALA A 288 -10.48 -16.25 -28.65
CA ALA A 288 -11.64 -15.42 -28.99
C ALA A 288 -11.15 -14.02 -29.44
N THR A 289 -11.95 -13.31 -30.23
CA THR A 289 -11.59 -12.01 -30.82
C THR A 289 -12.54 -10.89 -30.39
N GLY A 290 -11.98 -9.69 -30.25
CA GLY A 290 -12.71 -8.48 -29.88
C GLY A 290 -11.74 -7.31 -29.71
N MET A 291 -12.23 -6.08 -29.84
CA MET A 291 -11.42 -4.87 -29.65
C MET A 291 -11.33 -4.50 -28.16
N PRO A 292 -10.22 -3.94 -27.67
CA PRO A 292 -10.13 -3.43 -26.31
C PRO A 292 -11.31 -2.52 -25.93
N LEU A 293 -11.73 -2.61 -24.66
CA LEU A 293 -12.81 -1.81 -24.10
C LEU A 293 -12.41 -0.33 -24.09
N GLY A 294 -13.38 0.55 -24.31
CA GLY A 294 -13.19 2.00 -24.26
C GLY A 294 -12.68 2.63 -25.56
N LEU A 295 -12.28 1.83 -26.56
CA LEU A 295 -11.81 2.35 -27.85
C LEU A 295 -12.93 2.94 -28.72
N MET A 296 -14.06 2.24 -28.80
CA MET A 296 -15.19 2.60 -29.67
C MET A 296 -16.50 2.11 -29.05
N PRO A 297 -17.63 2.83 -29.22
CA PRO A 297 -18.92 2.39 -28.71
C PRO A 297 -19.53 1.30 -29.61
N GLY A 298 -20.44 0.50 -29.06
CA GLY A 298 -21.23 -0.48 -29.82
C GLY A 298 -20.43 -1.69 -30.32
N MET A 299 -19.32 -2.02 -29.67
CA MET A 299 -18.51 -3.19 -30.01
C MET A 299 -19.18 -4.49 -29.57
N ALA A 300 -19.15 -5.50 -30.44
CA ALA A 300 -19.52 -6.87 -30.12
C ALA A 300 -18.26 -7.71 -29.86
N TYR A 301 -18.39 -8.71 -29.00
CA TYR A 301 -17.31 -9.58 -28.54
C TYR A 301 -17.60 -11.03 -28.91
N GLU A 302 -16.64 -11.71 -29.53
CA GLU A 302 -16.79 -13.12 -29.91
C GLU A 302 -16.84 -14.00 -28.66
N GLU A 303 -17.87 -14.85 -28.58
CA GLU A 303 -18.02 -15.82 -27.51
C GLU A 303 -17.61 -17.21 -28.01
N LYS A 304 -16.84 -17.92 -27.18
CA LYS A 304 -16.47 -19.32 -27.41
C LYS A 304 -16.63 -20.15 -26.16
N GLU A 305 -16.57 -21.46 -26.35
CA GLU A 305 -16.63 -22.43 -25.28
C GLU A 305 -15.51 -23.46 -25.39
N ALA A 306 -15.09 -23.96 -24.24
CA ALA A 306 -14.22 -25.12 -24.09
C ALA A 306 -14.76 -26.02 -22.98
N ILE A 307 -14.45 -27.31 -23.04
CA ILE A 307 -14.77 -28.27 -21.96
C ILE A 307 -13.45 -28.71 -21.34
N LEU A 308 -13.19 -28.26 -20.12
CA LEU A 308 -12.01 -28.62 -19.35
C LEU A 308 -12.19 -30.01 -18.74
N ALA A 309 -11.47 -30.99 -19.26
CA ALA A 309 -11.50 -32.35 -18.74
C ALA A 309 -10.76 -32.43 -17.39
N PRO A 310 -11.03 -33.45 -16.55
CA PRO A 310 -10.20 -33.73 -15.37
C PRO A 310 -8.72 -33.83 -15.74
N GLY A 311 -7.87 -33.09 -15.03
CA GLY A 311 -6.43 -32.95 -15.29
C GLY A 311 -6.05 -31.73 -16.14
N ASP A 312 -7.00 -31.11 -16.85
CA ASP A 312 -6.75 -29.93 -17.68
C ASP A 312 -6.47 -28.69 -16.83
N SER A 313 -5.72 -27.74 -17.39
CA SER A 313 -5.45 -26.45 -16.75
C SER A 313 -5.45 -25.30 -17.74
N VAL A 314 -5.90 -24.12 -17.31
CA VAL A 314 -5.86 -22.87 -18.06
C VAL A 314 -4.98 -21.87 -17.33
N LEU A 315 -4.12 -21.17 -18.07
CA LEU A 315 -3.38 -19.99 -17.63
C LEU A 315 -3.94 -18.75 -18.34
N LEU A 316 -4.40 -17.80 -17.54
CA LEU A 316 -4.64 -16.42 -17.93
C LEU A 316 -3.47 -15.57 -17.43
N TYR A 317 -3.02 -14.60 -18.23
CA TYR A 317 -1.86 -13.78 -17.91
C TYR A 317 -1.97 -12.41 -18.58
N SER A 318 -1.35 -11.39 -17.97
CA SER A 318 -1.10 -10.10 -18.61
C SER A 318 0.24 -10.10 -19.37
N ASP A 319 0.39 -9.14 -20.27
CA ASP A 319 1.50 -9.03 -21.20
C ASP A 319 2.85 -8.77 -20.50
N GLY A 320 2.85 -8.21 -19.28
CA GLY A 320 4.07 -7.98 -18.51
C GLY A 320 4.91 -9.23 -18.22
N LEU A 321 4.33 -10.43 -18.30
CA LEU A 321 5.11 -11.68 -18.29
C LEU A 321 5.92 -11.86 -19.58
N VAL A 322 5.28 -11.73 -20.75
CA VAL A 322 5.89 -12.03 -22.05
C VAL A 322 6.72 -10.86 -22.58
N GLU A 323 6.39 -9.63 -22.16
CA GLU A 323 7.11 -8.41 -22.52
C GLU A 323 8.29 -8.08 -21.60
N ALA A 324 8.50 -8.85 -20.53
CA ALA A 324 9.65 -8.66 -19.66
C ALA A 324 10.98 -8.81 -20.42
N HIS A 325 11.89 -7.86 -20.23
CA HIS A 325 13.19 -7.82 -20.90
C HIS A 325 14.34 -8.33 -20.02
N ASN A 326 15.28 -9.05 -20.65
CA ASN A 326 16.56 -9.36 -20.03
C ASN A 326 17.56 -8.19 -20.15
N THR A 327 18.77 -8.35 -19.59
CA THR A 327 19.84 -7.34 -19.65
C THR A 327 20.31 -6.98 -21.07
N LYS A 328 20.01 -7.82 -22.07
CA LYS A 328 20.29 -7.59 -23.50
C LYS A 328 19.10 -6.96 -24.25
N ARG A 329 17.98 -6.70 -23.55
CA ARG A 329 16.71 -6.25 -24.11
C ARG A 329 16.03 -7.25 -25.03
N ASP A 330 16.27 -8.54 -24.83
CA ASP A 330 15.43 -9.58 -25.43
C ASP A 330 14.19 -9.78 -24.55
N MET A 331 13.02 -9.92 -25.17
CA MET A 331 11.77 -10.23 -24.48
C MET A 331 11.73 -11.69 -23.99
N PHE A 332 11.03 -11.95 -22.89
CA PHE A 332 10.75 -13.30 -22.41
C PHE A 332 10.03 -14.11 -23.49
N GLY A 333 8.97 -13.50 -24.05
CA GLY A 333 8.30 -13.88 -25.28
C GLY A 333 7.39 -15.11 -25.19
N PHE A 334 6.39 -15.13 -26.08
CA PHE A 334 5.46 -16.27 -26.22
C PHE A 334 6.16 -17.62 -26.46
N PRO A 335 7.22 -17.74 -27.28
CA PRO A 335 7.86 -19.05 -27.52
C PRO A 335 8.38 -19.72 -26.23
N ARG A 336 8.92 -18.93 -25.29
CA ARG A 336 9.41 -19.43 -24.01
C ARG A 336 8.26 -19.86 -23.11
N LEU A 337 7.22 -19.03 -23.02
CA LEU A 337 6.02 -19.35 -22.26
C LEU A 337 5.38 -20.66 -22.75
N MET A 338 5.21 -20.82 -24.06
CA MET A 338 4.66 -22.03 -24.66
C MET A 338 5.52 -23.27 -24.38
N ALA A 339 6.84 -23.15 -24.48
CA ALA A 339 7.76 -24.25 -24.18
C ALA A 339 7.65 -24.69 -22.70
N LEU A 340 7.65 -23.72 -21.77
CA LEU A 340 7.51 -24.00 -20.34
C LEU A 340 6.20 -24.69 -20.02
N LEU A 341 5.09 -24.22 -20.60
CA LEU A 341 3.77 -24.81 -20.37
C LEU A 341 3.62 -26.19 -21.03
N GLY A 342 4.27 -26.41 -22.17
CA GLY A 342 4.27 -27.69 -22.89
C GLY A 342 5.10 -28.77 -22.18
N GLU A 343 6.19 -28.40 -21.52
CA GLU A 343 7.07 -29.32 -20.78
C GLU A 343 6.66 -29.52 -19.32
N TYR A 344 5.76 -28.70 -18.80
CA TYR A 344 5.34 -28.74 -17.41
C TYR A 344 4.65 -30.05 -17.03
N LYS A 345 5.16 -30.70 -15.97
CA LYS A 345 4.69 -32.02 -15.49
C LYS A 345 3.84 -32.00 -14.22
N GLY A 346 3.56 -30.82 -13.66
CA GLY A 346 2.77 -30.73 -12.43
C GLY A 346 3.53 -30.96 -11.13
N ASN A 347 4.87 -30.88 -11.13
CA ASN A 347 5.70 -31.13 -9.93
C ASN A 347 5.69 -29.97 -8.91
N MET A 348 5.27 -28.79 -9.33
CA MET A 348 5.16 -27.57 -8.53
C MET A 348 4.07 -26.68 -9.13
N PRO A 349 3.53 -25.68 -8.42
CA PRO A 349 2.61 -24.69 -8.99
C PRO A 349 3.15 -24.09 -10.30
N VAL A 350 2.29 -23.95 -11.32
CA VAL A 350 2.74 -23.44 -12.63
C VAL A 350 3.16 -21.97 -12.55
N ILE A 351 2.48 -21.20 -11.68
CA ILE A 351 2.85 -19.81 -11.40
C ILE A 351 4.27 -19.74 -10.84
N ASP A 352 4.59 -20.57 -9.83
CA ASP A 352 5.92 -20.58 -9.23
C ASP A 352 7.02 -20.95 -10.24
N LEU A 353 6.73 -21.87 -11.17
CA LEU A 353 7.66 -22.19 -12.26
C LEU A 353 7.88 -20.97 -13.16
N LEU A 354 6.81 -20.30 -13.58
CA LEU A 354 6.89 -19.14 -14.47
C LEU A 354 7.65 -17.99 -13.80
N LEU A 355 7.39 -17.71 -12.53
CA LEU A 355 8.09 -16.67 -11.77
C LEU A 355 9.58 -17.00 -11.57
N GLY A 356 9.90 -18.26 -11.29
CA GLY A 356 11.30 -18.69 -11.19
C GLY A 356 12.05 -18.51 -12.53
N GLN A 357 11.41 -18.88 -13.64
CA GLN A 357 11.98 -18.71 -14.98
C GLN A 357 12.06 -17.25 -15.41
N LEU A 358 11.08 -16.42 -15.02
CA LEU A 358 11.10 -14.99 -15.25
C LEU A 358 12.29 -14.35 -14.52
N ALA A 359 12.46 -14.64 -13.22
CA ALA A 359 13.57 -14.12 -12.43
C ALA A 359 14.95 -14.57 -12.95
N GLU A 360 15.07 -15.83 -13.40
CA GLU A 360 16.30 -16.33 -14.03
C GLU A 360 16.60 -15.63 -15.35
N PHE A 361 15.56 -15.36 -16.16
CA PHE A 361 15.69 -14.69 -17.45
C PHE A 361 16.07 -13.21 -17.33
N THR A 362 15.43 -12.48 -16.40
CA THR A 362 15.60 -11.04 -16.27
C THR A 362 16.83 -10.67 -15.44
N GLY A 363 17.18 -11.49 -14.45
CA GLY A 363 18.36 -11.32 -13.60
C GLY A 363 18.15 -10.35 -12.43
N SER A 364 19.19 -10.18 -11.60
CA SER A 364 19.09 -9.44 -10.32
C SER A 364 18.92 -7.92 -10.45
N GLU A 365 19.21 -7.36 -11.62
CA GLU A 365 19.10 -5.92 -11.90
C GLU A 365 17.78 -5.56 -12.58
N TRP A 366 16.85 -6.52 -12.71
CA TRP A 366 15.58 -6.27 -13.37
C TRP A 366 14.72 -5.30 -12.55
N GLU A 367 14.40 -4.17 -13.17
CA GLU A 367 13.31 -3.30 -12.75
C GLU A 367 12.10 -3.67 -13.59
N GLN A 368 11.03 -4.12 -12.93
CA GLN A 368 9.80 -4.53 -13.60
C GLN A 368 9.22 -3.35 -14.40
N GLU A 369 9.07 -3.56 -15.71
CA GLU A 369 8.63 -2.52 -16.63
C GLU A 369 7.11 -2.42 -16.65
N ASP A 370 6.40 -3.55 -16.62
CA ASP A 370 4.94 -3.68 -16.67
C ASP A 370 4.38 -4.55 -15.55
N ASP A 371 3.10 -4.37 -15.21
CA ASP A 371 2.42 -5.19 -14.21
C ASP A 371 2.41 -6.67 -14.63
N VAL A 372 2.53 -7.58 -13.66
CA VAL A 372 2.51 -9.02 -13.91
C VAL A 372 1.34 -9.62 -13.17
N THR A 373 0.35 -10.08 -13.93
CA THR A 373 -0.84 -10.77 -13.43
C THR A 373 -0.90 -12.16 -14.02
N LEU A 374 -1.05 -13.17 -13.17
CA LEU A 374 -1.21 -14.57 -13.55
C LEU A 374 -2.42 -15.13 -12.80
N VAL A 375 -3.30 -15.84 -13.50
CA VAL A 375 -4.41 -16.58 -12.91
C VAL A 375 -4.44 -17.96 -13.54
N THR A 376 -4.52 -19.00 -12.70
CA THR A 376 -4.59 -20.37 -13.17
C THR A 376 -5.81 -21.06 -12.61
N LEU A 377 -6.36 -21.96 -13.43
CA LEU A 377 -7.48 -22.82 -13.10
C LEU A 377 -7.09 -24.24 -13.52
N ARG A 378 -7.11 -25.20 -12.60
CA ARG A 378 -6.84 -26.61 -12.88
C ARG A 378 -7.99 -27.47 -12.37
N ARG A 379 -8.50 -28.37 -13.22
CA ARG A 379 -9.48 -29.38 -12.80
C ARG A 379 -8.74 -30.59 -12.24
N SER A 380 -9.05 -31.00 -11.02
CA SER A 380 -8.44 -32.19 -10.39
C SER A 380 -8.82 -33.45 -11.17
N GLU A 381 -7.91 -34.42 -11.23
CA GLU A 381 -8.25 -35.75 -11.73
C GLU A 381 -9.18 -36.41 -10.71
N SER A 382 -10.36 -36.86 -11.14
CA SER A 382 -11.24 -37.63 -10.26
C SER A 382 -10.55 -38.96 -9.94
N SER A 383 -10.11 -39.16 -8.69
CA SER A 383 -9.83 -40.51 -8.18
C SER A 383 -11.12 -41.32 -8.27
N GLY A 384 -11.11 -42.37 -9.08
CA GLY A 384 -12.26 -43.23 -9.33
C GLY A 384 -12.61 -44.13 -8.15
N GLU A 385 -13.00 -43.54 -7.02
CA GLU A 385 -13.78 -44.21 -5.98
C GLU A 385 -15.02 -43.37 -5.68
N SER A 386 -16.11 -43.73 -6.37
CA SER A 386 -17.44 -43.41 -5.88
C SER A 386 -17.68 -44.21 -4.60
N GLU A 387 -17.29 -43.67 -3.44
CA GLU A 387 -18.02 -43.99 -2.23
C GLU A 387 -19.39 -43.32 -2.35
N ILE A 388 -20.39 -44.13 -2.69
CA ILE A 388 -21.79 -43.83 -2.46
C ILE A 388 -21.95 -43.76 -0.93
N ILE A 389 -21.61 -42.61 -0.33
CA ILE A 389 -22.09 -42.27 1.00
C ILE A 389 -23.53 -41.86 0.80
N THR A 390 -24.43 -42.80 1.07
CA THR A 390 -25.86 -42.54 1.25
C THR A 390 -25.99 -41.42 2.27
N MET A 391 -26.20 -40.18 1.80
CA MET A 391 -26.51 -39.05 2.67
C MET A 391 -27.91 -39.25 3.23
N SER A 392 -27.98 -39.99 4.35
CA SER A 392 -29.02 -39.73 5.33
C SER A 392 -28.77 -38.31 5.84
N THR A 393 -29.72 -37.43 5.59
CA THR A 393 -29.69 -36.02 5.95
C THR A 393 -29.44 -35.87 7.45
N PRO A 394 -28.35 -35.25 7.92
CA PRO A 394 -28.30 -34.71 9.26
C PRO A 394 -28.79 -33.27 9.21
N HIS A 395 -29.66 -32.96 10.15
CA HIS A 395 -30.19 -31.63 10.38
C HIS A 395 -29.08 -30.59 10.59
N ILE A 396 -29.36 -29.41 10.06
CA ILE A 396 -28.67 -28.14 10.30
C ILE A 396 -28.81 -27.78 11.80
N ASP A 397 -27.75 -27.18 12.39
CA ASP A 397 -27.65 -26.50 13.71
C ASP A 397 -26.88 -27.20 14.86
N GLU A 398 -25.60 -27.55 14.68
CA GLU A 398 -24.69 -27.74 15.84
C GLU A 398 -23.37 -26.95 15.68
N LYS A 399 -23.14 -26.02 16.62
CA LYS A 399 -21.83 -25.40 16.88
C LYS A 399 -20.87 -26.49 17.41
N PRO A 400 -19.54 -26.41 17.18
CA PRO A 400 -18.61 -27.33 17.81
C PRO A 400 -18.76 -27.24 19.33
N GLY A 401 -19.20 -28.34 19.95
CA GLY A 401 -19.41 -28.44 21.38
C GLY A 401 -18.09 -28.33 22.16
N ASP A 402 -18.19 -27.87 23.40
CA ASP A 402 -17.10 -27.60 24.35
C ASP A 402 -16.26 -28.85 24.76
N SER A 403 -16.46 -30.01 24.11
CA SER A 403 -15.94 -31.32 24.52
C SER A 403 -14.77 -31.88 23.68
N ASP A 404 -14.38 -31.24 22.57
CA ASP A 404 -13.36 -31.79 21.63
C ASP A 404 -12.00 -31.05 21.63
N TRP A 405 -11.79 -30.13 22.58
CA TRP A 405 -10.58 -29.32 22.66
C TRP A 405 -9.54 -29.93 23.61
N ARG A 406 -8.34 -30.17 23.10
CA ARG A 406 -7.17 -30.56 23.89
C ARG A 406 -6.28 -29.34 24.16
N ALA A 407 -6.01 -29.04 25.44
CA ALA A 407 -5.05 -27.99 25.79
C ALA A 407 -3.62 -28.40 25.41
N LEU A 408 -2.95 -27.58 24.60
CA LEU A 408 -1.52 -27.68 24.31
C LEU A 408 -0.69 -27.01 25.41
N THR A 409 -1.16 -25.86 25.92
CA THR A 409 -0.53 -25.15 27.04
C THR A 409 -1.51 -24.16 27.66
N GLU A 410 -1.25 -23.80 28.91
CA GLU A 410 -1.89 -22.70 29.62
C GLU A 410 -0.83 -21.90 30.35
N MET A 411 -0.88 -20.58 30.22
CA MET A 411 0.11 -19.67 30.80
C MET A 411 -0.57 -18.42 31.38
N SER A 412 0.10 -17.80 32.33
CA SER A 412 -0.35 -16.58 33.00
C SER A 412 0.78 -15.56 32.93
N ILE A 413 0.51 -14.40 32.33
CA ILE A 413 1.52 -13.38 32.02
C ILE A 413 1.16 -12.10 32.76
N ALA A 414 2.10 -11.57 33.56
CA ALA A 414 1.90 -10.32 34.29
C ALA A 414 1.58 -9.16 33.34
N SER A 415 0.57 -8.35 33.65
CA SER A 415 0.12 -7.25 32.79
C SER A 415 1.05 -6.04 32.89
N GLU A 416 2.21 -6.14 32.25
CA GLU A 416 3.21 -5.07 32.15
C GLU A 416 3.48 -4.74 30.68
N PRO A 417 3.70 -3.47 30.31
CA PRO A 417 4.04 -3.10 28.95
C PRO A 417 5.29 -3.84 28.45
N GLY A 418 5.20 -4.54 27.33
CA GLY A 418 6.29 -5.33 26.73
C GLY A 418 6.15 -6.84 26.95
N ASN A 419 5.33 -7.29 27.91
CA ASN A 419 5.13 -8.71 28.19
C ASN A 419 4.26 -9.41 27.13
N GLU A 420 3.63 -8.69 26.20
CA GLU A 420 2.97 -9.29 25.03
C GLU A 420 3.96 -10.06 24.13
N ARG A 421 5.25 -9.69 24.13
CA ARG A 421 6.29 -10.42 23.41
C ARG A 421 6.52 -11.82 23.99
N GLN A 422 6.40 -11.95 25.30
CA GLN A 422 6.50 -13.23 26.00
C GLN A 422 5.32 -14.15 25.61
N ALA A 423 4.11 -13.60 25.48
CA ALA A 423 2.94 -14.32 25.00
C ALA A 423 3.15 -14.85 23.58
N MET A 424 3.60 -13.98 22.69
CA MET A 424 3.89 -14.31 21.29
C MET A 424 4.91 -15.46 21.16
N GLU A 425 6.01 -15.39 21.89
CA GLU A 425 7.05 -16.43 21.85
C GLU A 425 6.56 -17.76 22.42
N GLN A 426 5.84 -17.76 23.54
CA GLN A 426 5.36 -18.99 24.17
C GLN A 426 4.25 -19.67 23.36
N VAL A 427 3.30 -18.91 22.80
CA VAL A 427 2.29 -19.49 21.88
C VAL A 427 2.97 -20.02 20.61
N GLY A 428 3.91 -19.27 20.04
CA GLY A 428 4.69 -19.70 18.89
C GLY A 428 5.49 -20.99 19.14
N GLN A 429 5.95 -21.23 20.37
CA GLN A 429 6.59 -22.49 20.78
C GLN A 429 5.56 -23.63 20.94
N ALA A 430 4.42 -23.36 21.57
CA ALA A 430 3.38 -24.36 21.83
C ALA A 430 2.77 -24.97 20.56
N VAL A 431 2.68 -24.19 19.49
CA VAL A 431 2.09 -24.64 18.21
C VAL A 431 3.12 -25.20 17.22
N ARG A 432 4.41 -25.28 17.58
CA ARG A 432 5.46 -25.79 16.65
C ARG A 432 5.16 -27.19 16.15
N ALA A 433 4.62 -28.05 17.02
CA ALA A 433 4.28 -29.44 16.68
C ALA A 433 3.15 -29.56 15.64
N LEU A 434 2.40 -28.47 15.38
CA LEU A 434 1.34 -28.43 14.37
C LEU A 434 1.87 -28.12 12.96
N ASN A 435 3.16 -27.79 12.79
CA ASN A 435 3.79 -27.51 11.50
C ASN A 435 3.02 -26.51 10.61
N LEU A 436 2.48 -25.45 11.23
CA LEU A 436 1.77 -24.39 10.49
C LEU A 436 2.69 -23.73 9.45
N PRO A 437 2.17 -23.34 8.26
CA PRO A 437 2.92 -22.52 7.31
C PRO A 437 3.47 -21.26 7.97
N GLU A 438 4.72 -20.89 7.65
CA GLU A 438 5.43 -19.78 8.31
C GLU A 438 4.62 -18.48 8.32
N ARG A 439 3.95 -18.15 7.20
CA ARG A 439 3.07 -16.98 7.09
C ARG A 439 1.87 -17.04 8.05
N ARG A 440 1.24 -18.21 8.26
CA ARG A 440 0.12 -18.38 9.20
C ARG A 440 0.61 -18.32 10.65
N LEU A 441 1.80 -18.85 10.93
CA LEU A 441 2.44 -18.76 12.24
C LEU A 441 2.75 -17.30 12.62
N GLU A 442 3.30 -16.50 11.70
CA GLU A 442 3.61 -15.09 11.96
C GLU A 442 2.34 -14.23 12.12
N LYS A 443 1.28 -14.52 11.35
CA LYS A 443 -0.04 -13.90 11.56
C LYS A 443 -0.61 -14.21 12.95
N LEU A 444 -0.59 -15.48 13.37
CA LEU A 444 -1.04 -15.91 14.69
C LEU A 444 -0.26 -15.21 15.81
N LYS A 445 1.08 -15.18 15.70
CA LYS A 445 1.96 -14.49 16.66
C LYS A 445 1.59 -13.01 16.81
N THR A 446 1.37 -12.34 15.68
CA THR A 446 0.98 -10.92 15.65
C THR A 446 -0.39 -10.71 16.29
N ALA A 447 -1.37 -11.57 15.99
CA ALA A 447 -2.71 -11.51 16.59
C ALA A 447 -2.69 -11.75 18.11
N VAL A 448 -1.88 -12.71 18.58
CA VAL A 448 -1.68 -12.99 20.00
C VAL A 448 -1.03 -11.81 20.72
N ALA A 449 -0.02 -11.19 20.13
CA ALA A 449 0.64 -10.01 20.70
C ALA A 449 -0.35 -8.85 20.86
N GLU A 450 -1.12 -8.56 19.82
CA GLU A 450 -2.12 -7.49 19.83
C GLU A 450 -3.26 -7.77 20.82
N ALA A 451 -3.78 -9.00 20.84
CA ALA A 451 -4.82 -9.41 21.77
C ALA A 451 -4.35 -9.36 23.23
N THR A 452 -3.13 -9.80 23.50
CA THR A 452 -2.52 -9.73 24.83
C THR A 452 -2.29 -8.28 25.26
N MET A 453 -1.78 -7.43 24.37
CA MET A 453 -1.62 -6.00 24.64
C MET A 453 -2.97 -5.34 24.98
N ASN A 454 -4.03 -5.68 24.24
CA ASN A 454 -5.38 -5.18 24.52
C ASN A 454 -5.90 -5.65 25.90
N ALA A 455 -5.71 -6.92 26.25
CA ALA A 455 -6.05 -7.45 27.56
C ALA A 455 -5.28 -6.73 28.69
N MET A 456 -4.00 -6.41 28.47
CA MET A 456 -3.19 -5.67 29.44
C MET A 456 -3.59 -4.19 29.57
N GLU A 457 -3.75 -3.46 28.46
CA GLU A 457 -4.09 -2.02 28.47
C GLU A 457 -5.54 -1.76 28.85
N HIS A 458 -6.47 -2.48 28.22
CA HIS A 458 -7.90 -2.20 28.32
C HIS A 458 -8.57 -2.97 29.45
N GLY A 459 -8.25 -4.27 29.60
CA GLY A 459 -8.76 -5.11 30.69
C GLY A 459 -8.07 -4.81 32.01
N ASN A 460 -6.79 -5.15 32.12
CA ASN A 460 -6.03 -5.15 33.38
C ASN A 460 -5.40 -3.79 33.75
N LYS A 461 -5.47 -2.78 32.88
CA LYS A 461 -4.89 -1.43 33.11
C LYS A 461 -3.40 -1.45 33.47
N TYR A 462 -2.66 -2.40 32.92
CA TYR A 462 -1.25 -2.65 33.22
C TYR A 462 -0.95 -2.81 34.73
N GLN A 463 -1.84 -3.49 35.45
CA GLN A 463 -1.66 -3.88 36.85
C GLN A 463 -0.93 -5.24 36.92
N PRO A 464 0.33 -5.32 37.39
CA PRO A 464 1.10 -6.57 37.37
C PRO A 464 0.49 -7.70 38.22
N ASP A 465 -0.29 -7.34 39.24
CA ASP A 465 -1.04 -8.24 40.13
C ASP A 465 -2.27 -8.88 39.47
N LYS A 466 -2.65 -8.41 38.27
CA LYS A 466 -3.71 -8.98 37.42
C LYS A 466 -3.11 -9.53 36.15
N PRO A 467 -2.71 -10.81 36.10
CA PRO A 467 -2.13 -11.37 34.89
C PRO A 467 -3.20 -11.62 33.81
N VAL A 468 -2.75 -11.67 32.55
CA VAL A 468 -3.52 -12.17 31.42
C VAL A 468 -3.33 -13.68 31.33
N THR A 469 -4.42 -14.44 31.33
CA THR A 469 -4.39 -15.89 31.15
C THR A 469 -4.49 -16.21 29.66
N ILE A 470 -3.59 -17.05 29.15
CA ILE A 470 -3.57 -17.48 27.76
C ILE A 470 -3.60 -19.01 27.72
N GLN A 471 -4.59 -19.55 27.01
CA GLN A 471 -4.77 -20.98 26.82
C GLN A 471 -4.71 -21.29 25.33
N VAL A 472 -3.87 -22.27 24.95
CA VAL A 472 -3.77 -22.75 23.57
C VAL A 472 -4.43 -24.11 23.51
N LEU A 473 -5.47 -24.22 22.71
CA LEU A 473 -6.34 -25.39 22.59
C LEU A 473 -6.30 -25.87 21.15
N VAL A 474 -6.32 -27.18 20.93
CA VAL A 474 -6.35 -27.78 19.59
C VAL A 474 -7.43 -28.85 19.52
N SER A 475 -8.15 -28.88 18.41
CA SER A 475 -9.06 -29.95 18.02
C SER A 475 -8.56 -30.59 16.72
N GLN A 476 -9.31 -31.55 16.18
CA GLN A 476 -8.97 -32.13 14.87
C GLN A 476 -9.09 -31.12 13.71
N ALA A 477 -9.93 -30.08 13.85
CA ALA A 477 -10.25 -29.13 12.79
C ALA A 477 -9.69 -27.72 13.00
N ALA A 478 -9.26 -27.36 14.22
CA ALA A 478 -8.88 -25.99 14.52
C ALA A 478 -7.91 -25.88 15.71
N LEU A 479 -7.19 -24.76 15.72
CA LEU A 479 -6.38 -24.23 16.79
C LEU A 479 -7.12 -23.01 17.37
N MET A 480 -7.25 -22.95 18.68
CA MET A 480 -7.83 -21.82 19.40
C MET A 480 -6.84 -21.27 20.41
N VAL A 481 -6.65 -19.95 20.41
CA VAL A 481 -5.91 -19.24 21.46
C VAL A 481 -6.89 -18.37 22.22
N ARG A 482 -7.15 -18.75 23.47
CA ARG A 482 -8.04 -18.05 24.38
C ARG A 482 -7.22 -17.13 25.28
N ILE A 483 -7.52 -15.83 25.26
CA ILE A 483 -6.83 -14.79 26.01
C ILE A 483 -7.85 -14.13 26.93
N ARG A 484 -7.64 -14.23 28.24
CA ARG A 484 -8.57 -13.75 29.27
C ARG A 484 -7.90 -12.71 30.16
N ASP A 485 -8.55 -11.55 30.30
CA ASP A 485 -8.17 -10.54 31.29
C ASP A 485 -8.90 -10.75 32.63
N GLN A 486 -8.55 -9.94 33.64
CA GLN A 486 -9.13 -9.92 35.00
C GLN A 486 -9.70 -8.54 35.33
N GLY A 487 -10.11 -7.77 34.31
CA GLY A 487 -10.58 -6.40 34.44
C GLY A 487 -12.09 -6.28 34.64
N ASN A 488 -12.56 -5.29 35.42
CA ASN A 488 -13.99 -5.05 35.62
C ASN A 488 -14.70 -4.77 34.28
N GLY A 489 -15.63 -5.65 33.91
CA GLY A 489 -16.28 -5.74 32.60
C GLY A 489 -17.16 -4.55 32.24
N LYS A 490 -16.55 -3.47 31.75
CA LYS A 490 -17.29 -2.50 30.93
C LYS A 490 -17.46 -3.11 29.54
N PRO A 491 -18.67 -3.13 28.96
CA PRO A 491 -18.87 -3.62 27.60
C PRO A 491 -17.87 -2.95 26.66
N ILE A 492 -17.15 -3.74 25.87
CA ILE A 492 -16.33 -3.22 24.78
C ILE A 492 -17.31 -2.50 23.85
N ALA A 493 -17.17 -1.18 23.71
CA ALA A 493 -18.00 -0.42 22.79
C ALA A 493 -17.93 -1.08 21.41
N GLU A 494 -19.08 -1.23 20.74
CA GLU A 494 -19.14 -1.71 19.37
C GLU A 494 -18.05 -1.01 18.54
N PRO A 495 -17.29 -1.73 17.72
CA PRO A 495 -16.22 -1.14 16.94
C PRO A 495 -16.85 -0.10 16.01
N HIS A 496 -16.70 1.18 16.36
CA HIS A 496 -16.82 2.22 15.36
C HIS A 496 -15.83 1.88 14.26
N THR A 497 -16.31 1.62 13.04
CA THR A 497 -15.48 1.67 11.84
C THR A 497 -14.71 2.97 11.95
N PRO A 498 -13.38 2.93 12.16
CA PRO A 498 -12.61 4.14 12.35
C PRO A 498 -12.84 5.00 11.10
N ASP A 499 -13.24 6.25 11.33
CA ASP A 499 -13.26 7.25 10.26
C ASP A 499 -11.82 7.39 9.76
N LEU A 500 -11.54 6.72 8.65
CA LEU A 500 -10.20 6.62 8.08
C LEU A 500 -9.68 8.01 7.73
N GLU A 501 -10.54 8.89 7.22
CA GLU A 501 -10.20 10.26 6.82
C GLU A 501 -9.84 11.12 8.03
N ALA A 502 -10.64 11.08 9.11
CA ALA A 502 -10.39 11.87 10.31
C ALA A 502 -9.15 11.41 11.10
N LYS A 503 -8.82 10.11 11.06
CA LYS A 503 -7.65 9.55 11.77
C LYS A 503 -6.34 9.69 10.99
N LEU A 504 -6.37 9.64 9.65
CA LEU A 504 -5.21 9.89 8.79
C LEU A 504 -4.71 11.34 8.84
N ALA A 505 -5.59 12.28 9.24
CA ALA A 505 -5.28 13.69 9.42
C ALA A 505 -4.67 14.05 10.81
N GLU A 506 -4.21 13.06 11.60
CA GLU A 506 -3.68 13.22 12.97
C GLU A 506 -4.65 13.86 14.00
N LEU A 507 -5.95 13.97 13.69
CA LEU A 507 -6.95 14.60 14.56
C LEU A 507 -7.46 13.67 15.68
N GLN A 508 -7.09 12.39 15.66
CA GLN A 508 -7.49 11.39 16.65
C GLN A 508 -6.31 10.45 17.01
N SER A 509 -6.30 9.98 18.26
CA SER A 509 -5.21 9.14 18.81
C SER A 509 -5.16 7.73 18.14
N PRO A 510 -3.96 7.09 18.04
CA PRO A 510 -3.77 5.75 17.47
C PRO A 510 -4.49 4.61 18.20
N ARG A 511 -5.17 4.89 19.33
CA ARG A 511 -5.91 3.88 20.09
C ARG A 511 -7.11 3.35 19.31
N GLY A 512 -7.30 2.02 19.33
CA GLY A 512 -8.47 1.34 18.76
C GLY A 512 -8.26 0.52 17.47
N TRP A 513 -7.01 0.31 17.03
CA TRP A 513 -6.70 -0.55 15.88
C TRP A 513 -6.74 -2.05 16.19
N GLY A 514 -6.56 -2.43 17.46
CA GLY A 514 -6.21 -3.81 17.81
C GLY A 514 -7.25 -4.87 17.43
N LEU A 515 -8.52 -4.66 17.76
CA LEU A 515 -9.57 -5.61 17.41
C LEU A 515 -9.76 -5.73 15.89
N PHE A 516 -9.55 -4.65 15.14
CA PHE A 516 -9.61 -4.65 13.68
C PHE A 516 -8.43 -5.40 13.06
N LEU A 517 -7.22 -5.21 13.59
CA LEU A 517 -6.03 -5.95 13.13
C LEU A 517 -6.18 -7.45 13.42
N ILE A 518 -6.61 -7.81 14.62
CA ILE A 518 -6.82 -9.21 15.02
C ILE A 518 -7.80 -9.92 14.08
N LYS A 519 -8.95 -9.29 13.75
CA LYS A 519 -9.95 -9.85 12.83
C LYS A 519 -9.44 -10.12 11.40
N ASN A 520 -8.37 -9.45 10.98
CA ASN A 520 -7.76 -9.64 9.65
C ASN A 520 -6.55 -10.59 9.68
N LEU A 521 -6.14 -11.07 10.86
CA LEU A 521 -4.96 -11.90 11.07
C LEU A 521 -5.30 -13.36 11.40
N VAL A 522 -6.51 -13.66 11.86
CA VAL A 522 -6.99 -15.02 12.18
C VAL A 522 -8.32 -15.31 11.46
N ASP A 523 -8.72 -16.58 11.40
CA ASP A 523 -9.87 -17.01 10.58
C ASP A 523 -11.21 -16.63 11.25
N ASP A 524 -11.28 -16.66 12.58
CA ASP A 524 -12.44 -16.17 13.36
C ASP A 524 -12.00 -15.62 14.73
N VAL A 525 -12.78 -14.70 15.29
CA VAL A 525 -12.54 -14.06 16.59
C VAL A 525 -13.83 -13.99 17.39
N HIS A 526 -13.88 -14.68 18.53
CA HIS A 526 -15.02 -14.58 19.44
C HIS A 526 -14.65 -13.72 20.65
N VAL A 527 -15.57 -12.83 21.02
CA VAL A 527 -15.43 -11.95 22.18
C VAL A 527 -16.49 -12.35 23.20
N ILE A 528 -16.07 -12.94 24.30
CA ILE A 528 -16.94 -13.31 25.42
C ILE A 528 -16.65 -12.31 26.55
N SER A 529 -17.67 -11.60 27.00
CA SER A 529 -17.55 -10.67 28.14
C SER A 529 -18.44 -11.15 29.28
N ASP A 530 -17.84 -11.36 30.46
CA ASP A 530 -18.57 -11.58 31.72
C ASP A 530 -18.45 -10.32 32.62
N GLU A 531 -19.17 -10.25 33.75
CA GLU A 531 -19.16 -9.08 34.64
C GLU A 531 -17.75 -8.75 35.20
N HIS A 532 -16.80 -9.67 35.11
CA HIS A 532 -15.49 -9.64 35.76
C HIS A 532 -14.29 -9.84 34.81
N HIS A 533 -14.50 -10.27 33.56
CA HIS A 533 -13.44 -10.66 32.61
C HIS A 533 -13.90 -10.46 31.15
N HIS A 534 -12.97 -10.04 30.29
CA HIS A 534 -13.10 -10.25 28.86
C HIS A 534 -12.23 -11.42 28.41
N THR A 535 -12.82 -12.28 27.58
CA THR A 535 -12.15 -13.41 26.95
C THR A 535 -12.22 -13.23 25.44
N LEU A 536 -11.06 -13.22 24.81
CA LEU A 536 -10.89 -13.21 23.37
C LEU A 536 -10.46 -14.61 22.91
N GLU A 537 -11.20 -15.19 21.98
CA GLU A 537 -10.85 -16.47 21.38
C GLU A 537 -10.44 -16.23 19.93
N LEU A 538 -9.18 -16.54 19.63
CA LEU A 538 -8.61 -16.47 18.29
C LEU A 538 -8.65 -17.87 17.68
N ILE A 539 -9.34 -18.04 16.56
CA ILE A 539 -9.52 -19.35 15.93
C ILE A 539 -8.77 -19.39 14.60
N LEU A 540 -7.97 -20.44 14.41
CA LEU A 540 -7.36 -20.79 13.13
C LEU A 540 -7.78 -22.20 12.75
N TYR A 541 -8.33 -22.39 11.56
CA TYR A 541 -8.69 -23.72 11.07
C TYR A 541 -7.44 -24.48 10.62
N LEU A 542 -7.24 -25.68 11.16
CA LEU A 542 -6.16 -26.59 10.81
C LEU A 542 -6.62 -27.41 9.60
N GLU A 543 -5.79 -27.48 8.57
CA GLU A 543 -6.13 -28.24 7.37
C GLU A 543 -6.05 -29.75 7.67
N GLY A 544 -7.21 -30.41 7.69
CA GLY A 544 -7.39 -31.85 7.69
C GLY A 544 -8.73 -32.17 7.01
N ASP A 545 -8.71 -33.13 6.07
CA ASP A 545 -9.82 -33.66 5.25
C ASP A 545 -11.20 -32.99 5.36
N ASN A 546 -11.65 -32.42 4.23
CA ASN A 546 -13.03 -32.04 3.92
C ASN A 546 -13.79 -31.21 4.98
N HIS A 547 -13.70 -29.89 4.86
CA HIS A 547 -14.77 -28.88 4.95
C HIS A 547 -14.08 -27.50 5.03
N GLY A 548 -14.39 -26.50 4.21
CA GLY A 548 -15.71 -26.07 3.76
C GLY A 548 -16.04 -24.76 4.47
N SER A 549 -15.76 -23.65 3.81
CA SER A 549 -16.21 -22.30 4.16
C SER A 549 -17.70 -22.25 4.54
N LYS A 550 -17.99 -21.68 5.71
CA LYS A 550 -19.20 -20.93 6.12
C LYS A 550 -18.82 -20.16 7.39
N LYS A 551 -19.26 -18.94 7.68
CA LYS A 551 -20.22 -17.99 7.09
C LYS A 551 -20.13 -16.73 7.96
N SER A 552 -20.22 -15.54 7.38
CA SER A 552 -21.28 -14.53 7.61
C SER A 552 -20.80 -13.14 7.24
#